data_AF-A0A8E0RPL0-F1
#
_entry.id   AF-A0A8E0RPL0-F1
#
_cell.length_a   1.000
_cell.length_b   1.000
_cell.length_c   1.000
_cell.angle_alpha   90.00
_cell.angle_beta   90.00
_cell.angle_gamma   90.00
#
_symmetry.space_group_name_H-M   'P 1'
#
loop_
_entity.id
_entity.type
_entity.pdbx_description
1 polymer ?
#
loop_
_entity_poly.entity_id
_entity_poly.type
_entity_poly.pdbx_seq_one_letter_code
_entity_poly.pdbx_strand_id
1 'polypeptide(L)'
;MKPKAKKSCTLSPKVSTRIEQRYVDIVKGLQREASSSLQRKYILNESKPLNIGQILANLMTLWRIASDKNDSLNRTQSLSAIFMSKFQLNLLQVLENLKRTLKSSDSKDWRTKLTIQIIYMSEELKSIFPNGNPVETYTFMKSEVGSWWERKFGKQLFVTWPGFLQAFANEYDVTGREMVEKLHSTISFTSESYVSVFQLDLFSSLYSVWLQESNCSVCFTLANNAGA
;
A
#
# COMPACT_ATOMS: atom_id res chain seq x y z
N MET A 1 -39.21 -5.67 19.37
CA MET A 1 -37.79 -5.77 18.96
C MET A 1 -37.54 -4.77 17.85
N LYS A 2 -36.74 -3.71 18.08
CA LYS A 2 -36.38 -2.73 17.04
C LYS A 2 -35.14 -3.20 16.28
N PRO A 3 -35.08 -3.09 14.93
CA PRO A 3 -33.92 -3.50 14.17
C PRO A 3 -32.76 -2.53 14.42
N LYS A 4 -31.57 -3.07 14.72
CA LYS A 4 -30.33 -2.29 14.84
C LYS A 4 -29.98 -1.73 13.45
N ALA A 5 -29.95 -0.40 13.36
CA ALA A 5 -29.49 0.31 12.16
C ALA A 5 -28.05 -0.11 11.80
N LYS A 6 -27.86 -0.58 10.57
CA LYS A 6 -26.53 -0.79 9.98
C LYS A 6 -25.83 0.57 9.90
N LYS A 7 -24.65 0.68 10.50
CA LYS A 7 -23.79 1.88 10.40
C LYS A 7 -23.47 2.10 8.91
N SER A 8 -24.01 3.18 8.35
CA SER A 8 -23.66 3.71 7.04
C SER A 8 -22.15 3.96 7.01
N CYS A 9 -21.45 3.35 6.05
CA CYS A 9 -20.03 3.58 5.79
C CYS A 9 -19.89 4.91 5.03
N THR A 10 -20.08 6.02 5.74
CA THR A 10 -19.75 7.35 5.27
C THR A 10 -18.50 7.78 6.01
N LEU A 11 -17.40 7.96 5.27
CA LEU A 11 -16.18 8.51 5.84
C LEU A 11 -16.42 9.96 6.27
N SER A 12 -15.92 10.31 7.45
CA SER A 12 -16.03 11.65 8.01
C SER A 12 -15.01 12.57 7.33
N PRO A 13 -15.38 13.83 6.99
CA PRO A 13 -14.45 14.89 6.53
C PRO A 13 -13.16 15.01 7.37
N LYS A 14 -13.20 14.51 8.61
CA LYS A 14 -12.08 14.44 9.56
C LYS A 14 -10.85 13.68 9.04
N VAL A 15 -10.97 12.65 8.19
CA VAL A 15 -9.78 11.87 7.75
C VAL A 15 -8.96 12.64 6.72
N SER A 16 -9.59 13.17 5.67
CA SER A 16 -8.92 13.97 4.64
C SER A 16 -8.21 15.19 5.25
N THR A 17 -8.86 15.90 6.17
CA THR A 17 -8.24 17.03 6.88
C THR A 17 -7.00 16.61 7.68
N ARG A 18 -7.03 15.43 8.32
CA ARG A 18 -5.87 14.91 9.07
C ARG A 18 -4.71 14.53 8.16
N ILE A 19 -4.99 13.94 7.00
CA ILE A 19 -3.96 13.61 5.99
C ILE A 19 -3.26 14.90 5.55
N GLU A 20 -4.02 15.93 5.20
CA GLU A 20 -3.48 17.23 4.78
C GLU A 20 -2.62 17.88 5.86
N GLN A 21 -3.12 17.92 7.10
CA GLN A 21 -2.37 18.46 8.22
C GLN A 21 -1.05 17.72 8.44
N ARG A 22 -1.06 16.39 8.31
CA ARG A 22 0.16 15.59 8.46
C ARG A 22 1.14 15.77 7.33
N TYR A 23 0.67 15.88 6.09
CA TYR A 23 1.52 16.19 4.95
C TYR A 23 2.27 17.51 5.17
N VAL A 24 1.57 18.57 5.59
CA VAL A 24 2.19 19.88 5.88
C VAL A 24 3.25 19.78 6.98
N ASP A 25 2.95 19.06 8.07
CA ASP A 25 3.91 18.85 9.17
C ASP A 25 5.19 18.15 8.69
N ILE A 26 5.05 17.13 7.83
CA ILE A 26 6.15 16.34 7.28
C ILE A 26 7.01 17.17 6.34
N VAL A 27 6.39 17.93 5.42
CA VAL A 27 7.14 18.80 4.48
C VAL A 27 7.98 19.82 5.26
N LYS A 28 7.43 20.44 6.31
CA LYS A 28 8.18 21.34 7.21
C LYS A 28 9.31 20.60 7.95
N GLY A 29 9.13 19.33 8.30
CA GLY A 29 10.17 18.49 8.89
C GLY A 29 11.33 18.23 7.92
N LEU A 30 11.01 17.78 6.72
CA LEU A 30 11.97 17.51 5.64
C LEU A 30 12.77 18.76 5.25
N GLN A 31 12.13 19.93 5.17
CA GLN A 31 12.80 21.19 4.88
C GLN A 31 13.84 21.57 5.97
N ARG A 32 13.49 21.41 7.25
CA ARG A 32 14.43 21.67 8.37
C ARG A 32 15.62 20.73 8.35
N GLU A 33 15.39 19.46 8.03
CA GLU A 33 16.45 18.45 7.87
C GLU A 33 17.35 18.78 6.67
N ALA A 34 16.78 19.21 5.55
CA ALA A 34 17.53 19.65 4.36
C ALA A 34 18.43 20.86 4.67
N SER A 35 17.92 21.87 5.38
CA SER A 35 18.73 23.02 5.81
C SER A 35 19.88 22.61 6.74
N SER A 36 19.65 21.64 7.63
CA SER A 36 20.67 21.12 8.56
C SER A 36 21.70 20.21 7.88
N SER A 37 21.30 19.49 6.83
CA SER A 37 22.16 18.57 6.06
C SER A 37 22.92 19.25 4.94
N LEU A 38 22.41 20.34 4.35
CA LEU A 38 23.16 21.21 3.42
C LEU A 38 24.40 21.79 4.08
N GLN A 39 24.32 22.17 5.36
CA GLN A 39 25.49 22.56 6.16
C GLN A 39 26.52 21.43 6.29
N ARG A 40 26.10 20.15 6.28
CA ARG A 40 27.00 18.97 6.35
C ARG A 40 27.50 18.51 4.98
N LYS A 41 26.70 18.57 3.91
CA LYS A 41 27.08 18.18 2.55
C LYS A 41 28.10 19.13 1.90
N TYR A 42 28.19 20.38 2.38
CA TYR A 42 29.30 21.27 2.02
C TYR A 42 30.68 20.73 2.47
N ILE A 43 30.69 19.80 3.43
CA ILE A 43 31.92 19.17 3.99
C ILE A 43 32.20 17.80 3.34
N LEU A 44 31.20 17.12 2.78
CA LEU A 44 31.34 15.75 2.24
C LEU A 44 30.56 15.61 0.92
N ASN A 45 31.32 15.38 -0.16
CA ASN A 45 30.87 15.34 -1.55
C ASN A 45 30.17 13.99 -1.85
N GLU A 46 28.86 13.88 -1.59
CA GLU A 46 28.08 12.66 -1.82
C GLU A 46 26.88 12.83 -2.76
N SER A 47 26.63 11.78 -3.56
CA SER A 47 25.59 11.64 -4.58
C SER A 47 24.17 12.04 -4.11
N LYS A 48 23.29 12.35 -5.06
CA LYS A 48 21.96 12.93 -4.82
C LYS A 48 20.98 11.84 -4.34
N PRO A 49 20.55 11.82 -3.07
CA PRO A 49 19.60 10.82 -2.58
C PRO A 49 18.21 11.03 -3.20
N LEU A 50 17.42 9.94 -3.28
CA LEU A 50 16.00 9.98 -3.64
C LEU A 50 15.26 11.02 -2.80
N ASN A 51 14.56 11.96 -3.45
CA ASN A 51 13.86 13.05 -2.78
C ASN A 51 12.47 12.59 -2.30
N ILE A 52 12.41 12.09 -1.07
CA ILE A 52 11.16 11.67 -0.42
C ILE A 52 10.08 12.76 -0.44
N GLY A 53 10.46 14.04 -0.38
CA GLY A 53 9.52 15.16 -0.45
C GLY A 53 8.80 15.23 -1.80
N GLN A 54 9.52 15.05 -2.91
CA GLN A 54 8.93 15.01 -4.25
C GLN A 54 8.03 13.78 -4.44
N ILE A 55 8.50 12.61 -3.98
CA ILE A 55 7.75 11.35 -4.08
C ILE A 55 6.44 11.45 -3.29
N LEU A 56 6.49 12.01 -2.08
CA LEU A 56 5.30 12.24 -1.27
C LEU A 56 4.36 13.29 -1.90
N ALA A 57 4.89 14.37 -2.47
CA ALA A 57 4.08 15.38 -3.16
C ALA A 57 3.33 14.78 -4.38
N ASN A 58 3.96 13.86 -5.10
CA ASN A 58 3.34 13.14 -6.21
C ASN A 58 2.19 12.26 -5.70
N LEU A 59 2.42 11.46 -4.65
CA LEU A 59 1.37 10.64 -4.01
C LEU A 59 0.17 11.50 -3.58
N MET A 60 0.44 12.62 -2.91
CA MET A 60 -0.60 13.53 -2.43
C MET A 60 -1.42 14.14 -3.58
N THR A 61 -0.77 14.47 -4.71
CA THR A 61 -1.46 14.96 -5.91
C THR A 61 -2.40 13.90 -6.49
N LEU A 62 -1.92 12.66 -6.64
CA LEU A 62 -2.72 11.54 -7.13
C LEU A 62 -3.92 11.26 -6.21
N TRP A 63 -3.68 11.24 -4.90
CA TRP A 63 -4.71 11.03 -3.91
C TRP A 63 -5.80 12.12 -3.96
N ARG A 64 -5.43 13.41 -4.06
CA ARG A 64 -6.41 14.51 -4.16
C ARG A 64 -7.31 14.35 -5.39
N ILE A 65 -6.71 14.13 -6.56
CA ILE A 65 -7.45 13.96 -7.82
C ILE A 65 -8.44 12.77 -7.72
N ALA A 66 -7.98 11.64 -7.18
CA ALA A 66 -8.82 10.46 -7.01
C ALA A 66 -9.91 10.66 -5.95
N SER A 67 -9.59 11.34 -4.84
CA SER A 67 -10.52 11.63 -3.74
C SER A 67 -11.63 12.57 -4.19
N ASP A 68 -11.30 13.68 -4.86
CA ASP A 68 -12.28 14.68 -5.31
C ASP A 68 -13.29 14.07 -6.29
N LYS A 69 -12.80 13.27 -7.24
CA LYS A 69 -13.65 12.55 -8.19
C LYS A 69 -14.50 11.50 -7.49
N ASN A 70 -13.94 10.75 -6.55
CA ASN A 70 -14.70 9.74 -5.82
C ASN A 70 -15.77 10.38 -4.90
N ASP A 71 -15.52 11.55 -4.32
CA ASP A 71 -16.50 12.32 -3.55
C ASP A 71 -17.65 12.85 -4.44
N SER A 72 -17.39 13.13 -5.71
CA SER A 72 -18.43 13.47 -6.67
C SER A 72 -19.32 12.25 -7.04
N LEU A 73 -18.75 11.04 -6.99
CA LEU A 73 -19.42 9.76 -7.29
C LEU A 73 -20.12 9.14 -6.06
N ASN A 74 -19.91 9.70 -4.85
CA ASN A 74 -20.22 9.15 -3.52
C ASN A 74 -21.72 8.96 -3.19
N ARG A 75 -22.60 8.92 -4.19
CA ARG A 75 -24.02 8.51 -4.01
C ARG A 75 -24.20 6.99 -3.99
N THR A 76 -23.16 6.19 -4.29
CA THR A 76 -23.26 4.72 -4.34
C THR A 76 -22.20 4.06 -3.45
N GLN A 77 -22.56 2.97 -2.77
CA GLN A 77 -21.64 2.12 -2.00
C GLN A 77 -20.74 1.30 -2.95
N SER A 78 -19.98 1.98 -3.82
CA SER A 78 -19.11 1.33 -4.80
C SER A 78 -17.89 0.70 -4.12
N LEU A 79 -17.33 -0.34 -4.74
CA LEU A 79 -16.10 -0.97 -4.28
C LEU A 79 -14.91 0.01 -4.29
N SER A 80 -14.89 0.94 -5.24
CA SER A 80 -13.89 2.01 -5.32
C SER A 80 -13.96 2.97 -4.14
N ALA A 81 -15.16 3.34 -3.68
CA ALA A 81 -15.31 4.21 -2.51
C ALA A 81 -14.87 3.51 -1.22
N ILE A 82 -15.16 2.22 -1.07
CA ILE A 82 -14.72 1.41 0.06
C ILE A 82 -13.18 1.26 0.05
N PHE A 83 -12.60 1.00 -1.12
CA PHE A 83 -11.15 0.94 -1.29
C PHE A 83 -10.49 2.28 -0.94
N MET A 84 -10.98 3.39 -1.51
CA MET A 84 -10.46 4.73 -1.23
C MET A 84 -10.49 5.04 0.27
N SER A 85 -11.57 4.63 0.93
CA SER A 85 -11.70 4.79 2.37
C SER A 85 -10.61 4.06 3.15
N LYS A 86 -10.33 2.81 2.76
CA LYS A 86 -9.29 2.00 3.38
C LYS A 86 -7.89 2.53 3.05
N PHE A 87 -7.66 2.96 1.81
CA PHE A 87 -6.43 3.57 1.35
C PHE A 87 -6.10 4.84 2.15
N GLN A 88 -7.08 5.72 2.39
CA GLN A 88 -6.90 6.94 3.19
C GLN A 88 -6.47 6.65 4.63
N LEU A 89 -7.05 5.63 5.26
CA LEU A 89 -6.63 5.21 6.59
C LEU A 89 -5.18 4.68 6.60
N ASN A 90 -4.81 3.91 5.57
CA ASN A 90 -3.44 3.43 5.40
C ASN A 90 -2.45 4.58 5.16
N LEU A 91 -2.80 5.53 4.28
CA LEU A 91 -2.01 6.73 4.01
C LEU A 91 -1.80 7.53 5.29
N LEU A 92 -2.85 7.78 6.07
CA LEU A 92 -2.72 8.49 7.34
C LEU A 92 -1.75 7.76 8.29
N GLN A 93 -1.82 6.43 8.38
CA GLN A 93 -0.90 5.65 9.20
C GLN A 93 0.55 5.78 8.73
N VAL A 94 0.80 5.70 7.42
CA VAL A 94 2.14 5.88 6.82
C VAL A 94 2.68 7.28 7.10
N LEU A 95 1.84 8.33 7.00
CA LEU A 95 2.23 9.70 7.34
C LEU A 95 2.55 9.85 8.83
N GLU A 96 1.76 9.26 9.72
CA GLU A 96 2.04 9.28 11.16
C GLU A 96 3.34 8.54 11.49
N ASN A 97 3.61 7.41 10.82
CA ASN A 97 4.88 6.69 10.94
C ASN A 97 6.04 7.56 10.45
N LEU A 98 5.95 8.12 9.25
CA LEU A 98 6.96 9.01 8.67
C LEU A 98 7.26 10.21 9.58
N LYS A 99 6.21 10.86 10.12
CA LYS A 99 6.36 11.97 11.06
C LYS A 99 7.08 11.56 12.35
N ARG A 100 6.79 10.36 12.88
CA ARG A 100 7.48 9.82 14.06
C ARG A 100 8.95 9.57 13.76
N THR A 101 9.25 8.94 12.62
CA THR A 101 10.62 8.58 12.28
C THR A 101 11.49 9.79 11.91
N LEU A 102 10.91 10.84 11.34
CA LEU A 102 11.58 12.13 11.14
C LEU A 102 11.99 12.83 12.45
N LYS A 103 11.32 12.51 13.56
CA LYS A 103 11.67 13.05 14.89
C LYS A 103 12.70 12.20 15.63
N SER A 104 12.78 10.91 15.34
CA SER A 104 13.74 10.01 15.98
C SER A 104 15.12 10.11 15.31
N SER A 105 16.19 10.08 16.11
CA SER A 105 17.59 10.02 15.65
C SER A 105 18.00 8.67 15.07
N ASP A 106 17.15 7.65 15.21
CA ASP A 106 17.57 6.26 15.06
C ASP A 106 17.30 5.70 13.66
N SER A 107 18.36 5.05 13.15
CA SER A 107 18.47 4.29 11.90
C SER A 107 18.37 5.11 10.60
N LYS A 108 19.35 4.94 9.69
CA LYS A 108 19.29 5.50 8.32
C LYS A 108 18.36 4.71 7.40
N ASP A 109 17.93 3.51 7.80
CA ASP A 109 17.32 2.51 6.92
C ASP A 109 15.82 2.77 6.66
N TRP A 110 15.17 3.55 7.53
CA TRP A 110 13.76 3.88 7.37
C TRP A 110 13.46 4.68 6.09
N ARG A 111 14.41 5.50 5.61
CA ARG A 111 14.21 6.35 4.44
C ARG A 111 13.97 5.49 3.21
N THR A 112 14.77 4.45 3.02
CA THR A 112 14.61 3.52 1.89
C THR A 112 13.28 2.80 1.99
N LYS A 113 12.98 2.19 3.14
CA LYS A 113 11.73 1.42 3.35
C LYS A 113 10.48 2.27 3.14
N LEU A 114 10.38 3.44 3.79
CA LEU A 114 9.21 4.32 3.64
C LEU A 114 9.13 4.95 2.25
N THR A 115 10.26 5.30 1.64
CA THR A 115 10.26 5.85 0.26
C THR A 115 9.70 4.82 -0.72
N ILE A 116 10.16 3.56 -0.63
CA ILE A 116 9.66 2.46 -1.46
C ILE A 116 8.17 2.24 -1.22
N GLN A 117 7.71 2.23 0.04
CA GLN A 117 6.29 2.10 0.36
C GLN A 117 5.45 3.21 -0.27
N ILE A 118 5.89 4.47 -0.21
CA ILE A 118 5.16 5.63 -0.80
C ILE A 118 5.12 5.52 -2.34
N ILE A 119 6.19 5.03 -2.97
CA ILE A 119 6.20 4.73 -4.41
C ILE A 119 5.13 3.69 -4.74
N TYR A 120 5.11 2.56 -4.03
CA TYR A 120 4.10 1.52 -4.28
C TYR A 120 2.68 1.99 -3.99
N MET A 121 2.46 2.84 -2.99
CA MET A 121 1.14 3.45 -2.77
C MET A 121 0.71 4.35 -3.93
N SER A 122 1.65 5.01 -4.60
CA SER A 122 1.37 5.82 -5.80
C SER A 122 0.96 4.94 -6.98
N GLU A 123 1.66 3.83 -7.18
CA GLU A 123 1.34 2.86 -8.24
C GLU A 123 0.03 2.11 -7.97
N GLU A 124 -0.27 1.77 -6.71
CA GLU A 124 -1.57 1.23 -6.30
C GLU A 124 -2.71 2.18 -6.65
N LEU A 125 -2.57 3.49 -6.35
CA LEU A 125 -3.57 4.48 -6.75
C LEU A 125 -3.69 4.60 -8.26
N LYS A 126 -2.60 4.62 -9.02
CA LYS A 126 -2.66 4.75 -10.49
C LYS A 126 -3.33 3.55 -11.15
N SER A 127 -3.07 2.34 -10.63
CA SER A 127 -3.62 1.11 -11.19
C SER A 127 -5.13 0.99 -10.95
N ILE A 128 -5.63 1.48 -9.80
CA ILE A 128 -7.05 1.43 -9.45
C ILE A 128 -7.80 2.69 -9.91
N PHE A 129 -7.14 3.85 -9.90
CA PHE A 129 -7.69 5.15 -10.29
C PHE A 129 -6.85 5.83 -11.39
N PRO A 130 -6.75 5.28 -12.60
CA PRO A 130 -6.07 5.93 -13.70
C PRO A 130 -6.70 7.30 -13.98
N ASN A 131 -5.87 8.35 -13.96
CA ASN A 131 -6.31 9.75 -14.07
C ASN A 131 -7.39 10.14 -13.03
N GLY A 132 -7.42 9.47 -11.88
CA GLY A 132 -8.36 9.68 -10.79
C GLY A 132 -9.75 9.06 -10.99
N ASN A 133 -9.98 8.31 -12.06
CA ASN A 133 -11.26 7.61 -12.28
C ASN A 133 -11.12 6.14 -11.88
N PRO A 134 -12.05 5.55 -11.12
CA PRO A 134 -11.96 4.14 -10.78
C PRO A 134 -12.06 3.27 -12.04
N VAL A 135 -11.23 2.23 -12.11
CA VAL A 135 -11.37 1.19 -13.13
C VAL A 135 -12.68 0.42 -12.96
N GLU A 136 -13.34 0.05 -14.06
CA GLU A 136 -14.51 -0.84 -14.01
C GLU A 136 -14.13 -2.26 -13.62
N THR A 137 -12.99 -2.73 -14.12
CA THR A 137 -12.39 -4.03 -13.82
C THR A 137 -10.87 -3.89 -13.81
N TYR A 138 -10.21 -4.52 -12.84
CA TYR A 138 -8.77 -4.59 -12.77
C TYR A 138 -8.26 -5.77 -13.61
N THR A 139 -7.30 -5.52 -14.49
CA THR A 139 -6.69 -6.56 -15.34
C THR A 139 -5.34 -6.95 -14.75
N PHE A 140 -5.24 -8.17 -14.25
CA PHE A 140 -3.97 -8.75 -13.78
C PHE A 140 -3.02 -9.01 -14.95
N MET A 141 -1.72 -8.91 -14.70
CA MET A 141 -0.69 -9.24 -15.70
C MET A 141 -0.72 -10.73 -16.06
N LYS A 142 -1.11 -11.56 -15.09
CA LYS A 142 -1.27 -13.02 -15.23
C LYS A 142 -2.73 -13.42 -15.11
N SER A 143 -3.27 -14.06 -16.14
CA SER A 143 -4.70 -14.39 -16.22
C SER A 143 -5.10 -15.44 -15.17
N GLU A 144 -4.21 -16.36 -14.82
CA GLU A 144 -4.42 -17.35 -13.77
C GLU A 144 -4.58 -16.71 -12.39
N VAL A 145 -3.85 -15.62 -12.11
CA VAL A 145 -3.95 -14.85 -10.86
C VAL A 145 -5.26 -14.08 -10.81
N GLY A 146 -5.64 -13.45 -11.91
CA GLY A 146 -6.94 -12.78 -12.02
C GLY A 146 -8.10 -13.74 -11.85
N SER A 147 -8.02 -14.92 -12.47
CA SER A 147 -9.03 -15.98 -12.34
C SER A 147 -9.13 -16.49 -10.90
N TRP A 148 -7.99 -16.64 -10.21
CA TRP A 148 -7.97 -17.00 -8.80
C TRP A 148 -8.64 -15.93 -7.93
N TRP A 149 -8.28 -14.66 -8.11
CA TRP A 149 -8.85 -13.55 -7.35
C TRP A 149 -10.36 -13.44 -7.54
N GLU A 150 -10.83 -13.48 -8.80
CA GLU A 150 -12.26 -13.39 -9.11
C GLU A 150 -13.04 -14.56 -8.50
N ARG A 151 -12.49 -15.77 -8.54
CA ARG A 151 -13.12 -16.97 -7.96
C ARG A 151 -13.19 -16.94 -6.43
N LYS A 152 -12.23 -16.29 -5.75
CA LYS A 152 -12.19 -16.18 -4.28
C LYS A 152 -12.91 -14.96 -3.72
N PHE A 153 -12.82 -13.83 -4.42
CA PHE A 153 -13.21 -12.52 -3.92
C PHE A 153 -14.11 -11.73 -4.88
N GLY A 154 -14.38 -12.25 -6.08
CA GLY A 154 -15.15 -11.54 -7.10
C GLY A 154 -14.45 -10.26 -7.54
N LYS A 155 -15.22 -9.16 -7.63
CA LYS A 155 -14.73 -7.84 -8.10
C LYS A 155 -14.09 -6.98 -7.00
N GLN A 156 -13.80 -7.53 -5.83
CA GLN A 156 -13.21 -6.77 -4.72
C GLN A 156 -11.85 -6.19 -5.14
N LEU A 157 -11.60 -4.92 -4.81
CA LEU A 157 -10.32 -4.26 -5.10
C LEU A 157 -9.27 -4.56 -4.03
N PHE A 158 -9.71 -4.99 -2.85
CA PHE A 158 -8.86 -5.42 -1.75
C PHE A 158 -9.63 -6.36 -0.83
N VAL A 159 -8.87 -7.13 -0.03
CA VAL A 159 -9.39 -7.90 1.09
C VAL A 159 -8.50 -7.71 2.31
N THR A 160 -9.05 -7.90 3.51
CA THR A 160 -8.23 -7.88 4.75
C THR A 160 -7.18 -8.98 4.71
N TRP A 161 -6.01 -8.77 5.33
CA TRP A 161 -4.97 -9.79 5.41
C TRP A 161 -5.48 -11.18 5.90
N PRO A 162 -6.28 -11.28 6.98
CA PRO A 162 -6.82 -12.58 7.40
C PRO A 162 -7.69 -13.26 6.35
N GLY A 163 -8.52 -12.49 5.64
CA GLY A 163 -9.37 -13.00 4.55
C GLY A 163 -8.55 -13.46 3.34
N PHE A 164 -7.49 -12.74 2.99
CA PHE A 164 -6.54 -13.17 1.98
C PHE A 164 -5.88 -14.49 2.37
N LEU A 165 -5.28 -14.54 3.57
CA LEU A 165 -4.54 -15.69 4.08
C LEU A 165 -5.42 -16.94 4.11
N GLN A 166 -6.67 -16.83 4.58
CA GLN A 166 -7.60 -17.95 4.60
C GLN A 166 -7.85 -18.51 3.19
N ALA A 167 -8.13 -17.64 2.21
CA ALA A 167 -8.38 -18.08 0.84
C ALA A 167 -7.13 -18.67 0.18
N PHE A 168 -5.96 -18.12 0.49
CA PHE A 168 -4.67 -18.57 -0.03
C PHE A 168 -4.25 -19.91 0.58
N ALA A 169 -4.34 -20.08 1.90
CA ALA A 169 -4.00 -21.32 2.59
C ALA A 169 -4.92 -22.51 2.23
N ASN A 170 -6.12 -22.23 1.71
CA ASN A 170 -7.02 -23.29 1.22
C ASN A 170 -6.58 -23.91 -0.12
N GLU A 171 -5.71 -23.24 -0.89
CA GLU A 171 -5.22 -23.74 -2.18
C GLU A 171 -3.71 -23.96 -2.21
N TYR A 172 -2.97 -23.20 -1.40
CA TYR A 172 -1.53 -23.30 -1.27
C TYR A 172 -1.20 -23.77 0.15
N ASP A 173 -0.29 -24.73 0.26
CA ASP A 173 0.12 -25.30 1.55
C ASP A 173 0.93 -24.29 2.37
N VAL A 174 0.23 -23.34 3.00
CA VAL A 174 0.82 -22.33 3.89
C VAL A 174 0.68 -22.79 5.33
N THR A 175 1.71 -23.45 5.83
CA THR A 175 1.73 -24.01 7.20
C THR A 175 2.78 -23.34 8.08
N GLY A 176 2.43 -23.16 9.35
CA GLY A 176 3.32 -22.60 10.36
C GLY A 176 3.42 -21.07 10.36
N ARG A 177 3.73 -20.52 11.54
CA ARG A 177 3.79 -19.06 11.77
C ARG A 177 4.83 -18.37 10.89
N GLU A 178 6.02 -18.96 10.77
CA GLU A 178 7.13 -18.36 10.01
C GLU A 178 6.78 -18.17 8.54
N MET A 179 6.13 -19.14 7.92
CA MET A 179 5.71 -19.04 6.52
C MET A 179 4.64 -17.97 6.32
N VAL A 180 3.69 -17.88 7.24
CA VAL A 180 2.66 -16.83 7.23
C VAL A 180 3.29 -15.45 7.36
N GLU A 181 4.27 -15.27 8.25
CA GLU A 181 5.00 -14.01 8.44
C GLU A 181 5.85 -13.65 7.20
N LYS A 182 6.53 -14.62 6.59
CA LYS A 182 7.27 -14.41 5.34
C LYS A 182 6.35 -14.00 4.20
N LEU A 183 5.24 -14.71 3.99
CA LEU A 183 4.24 -14.34 2.99
C LEU A 183 3.72 -12.92 3.25
N HIS A 184 3.34 -12.63 4.49
CA HIS A 184 2.80 -11.32 4.89
C HIS A 184 3.78 -10.20 4.59
N SER A 185 5.04 -10.33 5.04
CA SER A 185 6.08 -9.31 4.82
C SER A 185 6.44 -9.11 3.35
N THR A 186 6.29 -10.15 2.52
CA THR A 186 6.64 -10.10 1.08
C THR A 186 5.52 -9.48 0.23
N ILE A 187 4.25 -9.70 0.55
CA ILE A 187 3.11 -9.15 -0.21
C ILE A 187 2.65 -7.76 0.28
N SER A 188 3.06 -7.36 1.50
CA SER A 188 2.63 -6.11 2.14
C SER A 188 3.36 -4.85 1.63
N PHE A 189 3.40 -4.66 0.31
CA PHE A 189 4.09 -3.52 -0.32
C PHE A 189 3.52 -2.16 0.08
N THR A 190 2.19 -2.04 0.20
CA THR A 190 1.48 -0.79 0.49
C THR A 190 0.86 -0.77 1.88
N SER A 191 0.25 -1.88 2.31
CA SER A 191 -0.37 -2.04 3.62
C SER A 191 -0.11 -3.41 4.22
N GLU A 192 0.10 -3.45 5.54
CA GLU A 192 0.14 -4.68 6.33
C GLU A 192 -1.28 -5.17 6.70
N SER A 193 -2.31 -4.32 6.55
CA SER A 193 -3.66 -4.65 7.02
C SER A 193 -4.58 -5.26 5.95
N TYR A 194 -4.21 -5.12 4.68
CA TYR A 194 -4.96 -5.61 3.54
C TYR A 194 -4.03 -6.05 2.41
N VAL A 195 -4.59 -6.82 1.48
CA VAL A 195 -3.99 -7.14 0.19
C VAL A 195 -4.92 -6.59 -0.88
N SER A 196 -4.42 -5.68 -1.72
CA SER A 196 -5.13 -5.19 -2.90
C SER A 196 -4.86 -6.05 -4.14
N VAL A 197 -5.69 -5.88 -5.17
CA VAL A 197 -5.45 -6.44 -6.51
C VAL A 197 -4.04 -6.05 -7.01
N PHE A 198 -3.61 -4.81 -6.79
CA PHE A 198 -2.27 -4.33 -7.14
C PHE A 198 -1.17 -5.06 -6.38
N GLN A 199 -1.30 -5.23 -5.06
CA GLN A 199 -0.29 -5.93 -4.26
C GLN A 199 -0.12 -7.38 -4.71
N LEU A 200 -1.22 -8.07 -4.99
CA LEU A 200 -1.16 -9.45 -5.48
C LEU A 200 -0.58 -9.53 -6.90
N ASP A 201 -0.98 -8.63 -7.78
CA ASP A 201 -0.49 -8.60 -9.17
C ASP A 201 1.03 -8.34 -9.21
N LEU A 202 1.49 -7.37 -8.42
CA LEU A 202 2.93 -7.09 -8.23
C LEU A 202 3.66 -8.29 -7.63
N PHE A 203 3.13 -8.88 -6.55
CA PHE A 203 3.71 -10.07 -5.92
C PHE A 203 3.85 -11.23 -6.91
N SER A 204 2.79 -11.54 -7.65
CA SER A 204 2.78 -12.64 -8.61
C SER A 204 3.72 -12.43 -9.79
N SER A 205 3.96 -11.17 -10.16
CA SER A 205 4.87 -10.79 -11.23
C SER A 205 6.33 -10.91 -10.80
N LEU A 206 6.64 -10.49 -9.56
CA LEU A 206 7.99 -10.61 -8.99
C LEU A 206 8.35 -12.05 -8.63
N TYR A 207 7.37 -12.83 -8.19
CA TYR A 207 7.60 -14.17 -7.66
C TYR A 207 6.80 -15.22 -8.45
N SER A 208 7.10 -15.32 -9.75
CA SER A 208 6.41 -16.22 -10.68
C SER A 208 6.38 -17.69 -10.27
N VAL A 209 7.35 -18.15 -9.48
CA VAL A 209 7.49 -19.54 -9.04
C VAL A 209 6.39 -19.98 -8.07
N TRP A 210 5.79 -19.07 -7.30
CA TRP A 210 4.73 -19.41 -6.32
C TRP A 210 3.44 -19.95 -6.95
N LEU A 211 3.23 -19.69 -8.24
CA LEU A 211 2.02 -20.06 -8.95
C LEU A 211 2.19 -21.28 -9.85
N GLN A 212 3.43 -21.68 -10.14
CA GLN A 212 3.72 -22.71 -11.15
C GLN A 212 3.88 -24.13 -10.59
N GLU A 213 4.07 -24.29 -9.28
CA GLU A 213 4.17 -25.62 -8.68
C GLU A 213 3.15 -25.81 -7.57
N SER A 214 2.26 -26.80 -7.77
CA SER A 214 1.35 -27.38 -6.77
C SER A 214 2.06 -27.99 -5.56
N ASN A 215 3.38 -27.80 -5.43
CA ASN A 215 4.23 -28.29 -4.37
C ASN A 215 5.04 -27.11 -3.81
N CYS A 216 4.49 -26.46 -2.78
CA CYS A 216 5.03 -25.24 -2.17
C CYS A 216 6.47 -25.40 -1.62
N SER A 217 6.99 -26.63 -1.52
CA SER A 217 8.34 -26.95 -1.04
C SER A 217 9.47 -26.35 -1.88
N VAL A 218 9.31 -26.14 -3.19
CA VAL A 218 10.39 -25.65 -4.08
C VAL A 218 10.48 -24.12 -4.07
N CYS A 219 9.37 -23.43 -3.80
CA CYS A 219 9.30 -21.97 -3.70
C CYS A 219 10.19 -21.41 -2.57
N PHE A 220 10.40 -22.19 -1.52
CA PHE A 220 11.23 -21.83 -0.37
C PHE A 220 12.72 -21.65 -0.68
N THR A 221 13.25 -22.39 -1.66
CA THR A 221 14.69 -22.34 -1.98
C THR A 221 15.07 -20.99 -2.60
N LEU A 222 14.17 -20.34 -3.33
CA LEU A 222 14.44 -19.04 -3.96
C LEU A 222 14.22 -17.86 -2.99
N ALA A 223 13.24 -17.96 -2.07
CA ALA A 223 13.04 -16.94 -1.04
C ALA A 223 14.20 -16.90 -0.02
N ASN A 224 14.79 -18.05 0.32
CA ASN A 224 15.97 -18.11 1.19
C ASN A 224 17.24 -17.53 0.54
N ASN A 225 17.33 -17.52 -0.80
CA ASN A 225 18.48 -16.97 -1.52
C ASN A 225 18.36 -15.48 -1.85
N ALA A 226 17.17 -14.88 -1.73
CA ALA A 226 16.95 -13.45 -1.95
C ALA A 226 17.10 -12.59 -0.67
N GLY A 227 17.37 -13.23 0.47
CA GLY A 227 17.53 -12.60 1.79
C GLY A 227 18.94 -12.69 2.38
N ALA A 228 19.96 -12.98 1.56
CA ALA A 228 21.38 -12.93 1.95
C ALA A 228 22.10 -11.76 1.27
#